data_AF-A0A1I4VC17-F1
#
_entry.id   AF-A0A1I4VC17-F1
#
_cell.length_a   1.000
_cell.length_b   1.000
_cell.length_c   1.000
_cell.angle_alpha   90.00
_cell.angle_beta   90.00
_cell.angle_gamma   90.00
#
_symmetry.space_group_name_H-M   'P 1'
#
loop_
_entity.id
_entity.type
_entity.pdbx_description
1 polymer ?
#
loop_
_entity_poly.entity_id
_entity_poly.type
_entity_poly.pdbx_seq_one_letter_code
_entity_poly.pdbx_strand_id
1 'polypeptide(L)'
;MNLLHRAQGCFNPGRDAAIATLRKAEVVACDETGVRIEGSNAYHWVLHSAQAVVHTASPTRGAVVVREMMDGHRRAVWISDRYTAQQGHADEHQTCLAHLARDIAYVVEVSDDPVPWRLQLWLGSVFALAERVNALAAATLSAKRRSLDRQLGAILATSSHRDLTRDLQAKISRARDQLLGFLAYPGKVEPTNNGSERLLRPAVVQRKVTNGYRAMWAAEGEAATRTVVDTARITASSPFGTILKTIGARTLPSDAWVITDGALYAAEQVRVDVTAERQDWYDAMPDLDPDTLVFLDETAAATNMTHRYGRAPHGQRCRLLVLQGHVWTPPRVQAKSLDGRCA
;
A
#
# COMPACT_ATOMS: atom_id res chain seq x y z
N MET A 1 4.26 12.68 27.99
CA MET A 1 3.80 12.78 26.59
C MET A 1 4.92 12.30 25.67
N ASN A 2 4.74 11.20 24.92
CA ASN A 2 5.79 10.56 24.11
C ASN A 2 6.23 11.48 22.93
N LEU A 3 7.51 11.44 22.54
CA LEU A 3 8.09 12.13 21.38
C LEU A 3 7.22 11.97 20.11
N LEU A 4 6.73 10.76 19.84
CA LEU A 4 5.90 10.46 18.67
C LEU A 4 4.56 11.23 18.69
N HIS A 5 3.94 11.32 19.87
CA HIS A 5 2.69 12.07 20.04
C HIS A 5 2.91 13.58 19.87
N ARG A 6 4.11 14.10 20.17
CA ARG A 6 4.45 15.51 19.93
C ARG A 6 4.75 15.82 18.46
N ALA A 7 5.36 14.87 17.76
CA ALA A 7 5.76 15.03 16.36
C ALA A 7 4.60 14.83 15.37
N GLN A 8 3.59 14.01 15.70
CA GLN A 8 2.50 13.71 14.76
C GLN A 8 1.75 14.96 14.28
N GLY A 9 1.58 15.95 15.16
CA GLY A 9 0.87 17.19 14.82
C GLY A 9 1.55 17.99 13.72
N CYS A 10 2.87 17.81 13.51
CA CYS A 10 3.61 18.47 12.44
C CYS A 10 3.15 18.03 11.05
N PHE A 11 2.55 16.84 10.92
CA PHE A 11 2.08 16.30 9.65
C PHE A 11 0.65 16.73 9.29
N ASN A 12 -0.12 17.28 10.23
CA ASN A 12 -1.51 17.68 9.99
C ASN A 12 -1.65 18.71 8.85
N PRO A 13 -0.85 19.79 8.78
CA PRO A 13 -0.98 20.76 7.67
C PRO A 13 -0.73 20.12 6.30
N GLY A 14 0.26 19.24 6.20
CA GLY A 14 0.56 18.51 4.96
C GLY A 14 -0.53 17.51 4.59
N ARG A 15 -1.12 16.83 5.58
CA ARG A 15 -2.29 15.97 5.39
C ARG A 15 -3.48 16.76 4.87
N ASP A 16 -3.79 17.89 5.49
CA ASP A 16 -4.94 18.72 5.12
C ASP A 16 -4.75 19.33 3.73
N ALA A 17 -3.52 19.71 3.36
CA ALA A 17 -3.18 20.12 2.00
C ALA A 17 -3.36 18.99 0.98
N ALA A 18 -2.96 17.75 1.31
CA ALA A 18 -3.18 16.59 0.45
C ALA A 18 -4.68 16.29 0.27
N ILE A 19 -5.48 16.40 1.32
CA ILE A 19 -6.95 16.28 1.25
C ILE A 19 -7.55 17.37 0.34
N ALA A 20 -7.13 18.63 0.50
CA ALA A 20 -7.60 19.73 -0.33
C ALA A 20 -7.24 19.53 -1.83
N THR A 21 -6.06 18.98 -2.11
CA THR A 21 -5.64 18.62 -3.48
C THR A 21 -6.46 17.45 -4.02
N LEU A 22 -6.66 16.39 -3.23
CA LEU A 22 -7.48 15.23 -3.60
C LEU A 22 -8.91 15.63 -3.96
N ARG A 23 -9.52 16.54 -3.18
CA ARG A 23 -10.88 17.06 -3.42
C ARG A 23 -11.01 17.87 -4.71
N LYS A 24 -9.90 18.27 -5.34
CA LYS A 24 -9.87 18.97 -6.64
C LYS A 24 -9.55 18.04 -7.81
N ALA A 25 -9.10 16.81 -7.53
CA ALA A 25 -8.70 15.87 -8.58
C ALA A 25 -9.87 15.46 -9.47
N GLU A 26 -9.61 15.24 -10.75
CA GLU A 26 -10.59 14.70 -11.72
C GLU A 26 -10.86 13.22 -11.46
N VAL A 27 -9.79 12.46 -11.17
CA VAL A 27 -9.82 11.01 -10.94
C VAL A 27 -9.32 10.74 -9.53
N VAL A 28 -10.09 9.95 -8.78
CA VAL A 28 -9.72 9.46 -7.45
C VAL A 28 -9.80 7.95 -7.42
N ALA A 29 -8.74 7.31 -6.95
CA ALA A 29 -8.70 5.90 -6.66
C ALA A 29 -8.75 5.67 -5.15
N CYS A 30 -9.45 4.63 -4.71
CA CYS A 30 -9.59 4.31 -3.29
C CYS A 30 -9.55 2.80 -3.04
N ASP A 31 -8.93 2.42 -1.92
CA ASP A 31 -8.94 1.06 -1.40
C ASP A 31 -8.73 1.09 0.12
N GLU A 32 -8.93 -0.05 0.76
CA GLU A 32 -8.79 -0.18 2.20
C GLU A 32 -8.34 -1.57 2.62
N THR A 33 -7.79 -1.64 3.83
CA THR A 33 -7.31 -2.89 4.37
C THR A 33 -7.50 -2.97 5.88
N GLY A 34 -7.84 -4.15 6.40
CA GLY A 34 -8.12 -4.33 7.83
C GLY A 34 -6.89 -4.17 8.72
N VAL A 35 -7.03 -3.50 9.85
CA VAL A 35 -5.98 -3.34 10.87
C VAL A 35 -6.57 -3.51 12.26
N ARG A 36 -5.72 -3.87 13.22
CA ARG A 36 -6.11 -3.96 14.63
C ARG A 36 -5.75 -2.64 15.31
N ILE A 37 -6.73 -1.99 15.91
CA ILE A 37 -6.52 -0.77 16.70
C ILE A 37 -7.17 -1.01 18.05
N GLU A 38 -6.41 -0.88 19.13
CA GLU A 38 -6.90 -1.05 20.51
C GLU A 38 -7.58 -2.40 20.77
N GLY A 39 -7.16 -3.45 20.05
CA GLY A 39 -7.80 -4.75 20.17
C GLY A 39 -9.20 -4.83 19.53
N SER A 40 -9.50 -3.93 18.58
CA SER A 40 -10.72 -3.93 17.75
C SER A 40 -10.40 -3.94 16.26
N ASN A 41 -11.35 -4.41 15.44
CA ASN A 41 -11.20 -4.48 13.99
C ASN A 41 -11.44 -3.07 13.47
N ALA A 42 -10.47 -2.56 12.73
CA ALA A 42 -10.48 -1.24 12.13
C ALA A 42 -9.95 -1.35 10.69
N TYR A 43 -9.86 -0.23 10.00
CA TYR A 43 -9.50 -0.16 8.60
C TYR A 43 -8.52 0.98 8.34
N HIS A 44 -7.53 0.70 7.50
CA HIS A 44 -6.64 1.68 6.91
C HIS A 44 -7.13 1.92 5.49
N TRP A 45 -7.56 3.13 5.20
CA TRP A 45 -8.01 3.56 3.89
C TRP A 45 -6.90 4.34 3.18
N VAL A 46 -6.83 4.20 1.87
CA VAL A 46 -6.06 5.10 1.01
C VAL A 46 -7.00 5.69 -0.03
N LEU A 47 -6.86 6.99 -0.27
CA LEU A 47 -7.42 7.68 -1.41
C LEU A 47 -6.29 8.38 -2.13
N HIS A 48 -6.23 8.28 -3.44
CA HIS A 48 -5.17 8.95 -4.18
C HIS A 48 -5.61 9.44 -5.56
N SER A 49 -4.84 10.40 -6.06
CA SER A 49 -4.94 10.94 -7.42
C SER A 49 -3.53 11.02 -8.01
N ALA A 50 -3.40 11.65 -9.19
CA ALA A 50 -2.09 11.95 -9.77
C ALA A 50 -1.26 12.96 -8.95
N GLN A 51 -1.87 13.67 -8.00
CA GLN A 51 -1.24 14.80 -7.30
C GLN A 51 -1.22 14.67 -5.77
N ALA A 52 -1.97 13.74 -5.19
CA ALA A 52 -2.06 13.56 -3.74
C ALA A 52 -2.35 12.11 -3.37
N VAL A 53 -1.81 11.69 -2.22
CA VAL A 53 -2.13 10.43 -1.55
C VAL A 53 -2.57 10.75 -0.13
N VAL A 54 -3.74 10.28 0.27
CA VAL A 54 -4.30 10.46 1.61
C VAL A 54 -4.55 9.11 2.24
N HIS A 55 -3.96 8.89 3.41
CA HIS A 55 -4.24 7.75 4.26
C HIS A 55 -5.12 8.17 5.42
N THR A 56 -6.03 7.29 5.83
CA THR A 56 -6.81 7.50 7.06
C THR A 56 -7.08 6.18 7.78
N ALA A 57 -6.99 6.21 9.11
CA ALA A 57 -7.41 5.12 9.96
C ALA A 57 -8.87 5.33 10.37
N SER A 58 -9.68 4.27 10.36
CA SER A 58 -11.09 4.35 10.72
C SER A 58 -11.56 3.11 11.45
N PRO A 59 -12.44 3.22 12.46
CA PRO A 59 -13.06 2.06 13.09
C PRO A 59 -14.05 1.32 12.17
N THR A 60 -14.37 1.87 10.99
CA THR A 60 -15.37 1.31 10.09
C THR A 60 -14.86 1.16 8.65
N ARG A 61 -15.42 0.17 7.95
CA ARG A 61 -15.29 0.00 6.49
C ARG A 61 -16.44 0.68 5.73
N GLY A 62 -17.32 1.41 6.41
CA GLY A 62 -18.52 1.98 5.81
C GLY A 62 -18.24 3.15 4.86
N ALA A 63 -19.20 3.43 3.99
CA ALA A 63 -19.17 4.55 3.04
C ALA A 63 -19.03 5.92 3.71
N VAL A 64 -19.31 6.01 5.01
CA VAL A 64 -19.16 7.24 5.81
C VAL A 64 -17.73 7.78 5.73
N VAL A 65 -16.71 6.91 5.70
CA VAL A 65 -15.31 7.34 5.64
C VAL A 65 -15.03 8.12 4.36
N VAL A 66 -15.51 7.61 3.22
CA VAL A 66 -15.35 8.29 1.94
C VAL A 66 -16.18 9.56 1.88
N ARG A 67 -17.43 9.55 2.39
CA ARG A 67 -18.29 10.74 2.40
C ARG A 67 -17.70 11.88 3.24
N GLU A 68 -17.17 11.58 4.41
CA GLU A 68 -16.51 12.57 5.27
C GLU A 68 -15.20 13.07 4.65
N MET A 69 -14.39 12.17 4.09
CA MET A 69 -13.15 12.53 3.40
C MET A 69 -13.41 13.47 2.22
N MET A 70 -14.43 13.16 1.42
CA MET A 70 -14.78 13.91 0.22
C MET A 70 -15.67 15.11 0.49
N ASP A 71 -16.37 15.21 1.63
CA ASP A 71 -17.05 16.44 2.09
C ASP A 71 -17.92 17.12 1.01
N GLY A 72 -18.77 16.32 0.37
CA GLY A 72 -19.65 16.76 -0.73
C GLY A 72 -18.96 16.95 -2.09
N HIS A 73 -17.63 16.86 -2.18
CA HIS A 73 -16.88 16.98 -3.42
C HIS A 73 -17.02 15.74 -4.32
N ARG A 74 -17.89 15.81 -5.33
CA ARG A 74 -18.06 14.74 -6.34
C ARG A 74 -17.09 14.85 -7.52
N ARG A 75 -16.39 13.75 -7.86
CA ARG A 75 -15.31 13.74 -8.88
C ARG A 75 -15.81 13.16 -10.22
N ALA A 76 -15.03 13.31 -11.29
CA ALA A 76 -15.40 12.76 -12.59
C ALA A 76 -15.34 11.23 -12.58
N VAL A 77 -14.25 10.64 -12.06
CA VAL A 77 -14.07 9.17 -12.05
C VAL A 77 -13.61 8.68 -10.68
N TRP A 78 -14.27 7.63 -10.20
CA TRP A 78 -13.84 6.84 -9.04
C TRP A 78 -13.25 5.50 -9.49
N ILE A 79 -12.09 5.10 -8.94
CA ILE A 79 -11.47 3.80 -9.20
C ILE A 79 -11.42 3.02 -7.89
N SER A 80 -12.09 1.87 -7.84
CA SER A 80 -12.05 0.99 -6.66
C SER A 80 -12.44 -0.44 -7.03
N ASP A 81 -12.44 -1.35 -6.06
CA ASP A 81 -13.16 -2.61 -6.22
C ASP A 81 -14.69 -2.38 -6.26
N ARG A 82 -15.47 -3.47 -6.30
CA ARG A 82 -16.94 -3.43 -6.29
C ARG A 82 -17.55 -3.41 -4.89
N TYR A 83 -16.79 -3.04 -3.87
CA TYR A 83 -17.36 -2.96 -2.54
C TYR A 83 -18.44 -1.87 -2.50
N THR A 84 -19.60 -2.19 -1.91
CA THR A 84 -20.77 -1.30 -1.94
C THR A 84 -20.50 0.04 -1.29
N ALA A 85 -19.61 0.10 -0.30
CA ALA A 85 -19.23 1.35 0.35
C ALA A 85 -18.48 2.32 -0.57
N GLN A 86 -17.92 1.83 -1.68
CA GLN A 86 -17.13 2.58 -2.65
C GLN A 86 -17.98 3.06 -3.84
N GLN A 87 -19.28 2.73 -3.89
CA GLN A 87 -20.16 3.08 -5.01
C GLN A 87 -20.76 4.48 -4.84
N GLY A 88 -20.90 5.22 -5.94
CA GLY A 88 -21.65 6.49 -5.98
C GLY A 88 -20.89 7.76 -5.61
N HIS A 89 -19.56 7.69 -5.45
CA HIS A 89 -18.73 8.85 -5.03
C HIS A 89 -18.25 9.76 -6.17
N ALA A 90 -18.52 9.39 -7.42
CA ALA A 90 -18.14 10.13 -8.63
C ALA A 90 -19.20 9.98 -9.72
N ASP A 91 -19.09 10.77 -10.79
CA ASP A 91 -19.96 10.72 -11.98
C ASP A 91 -19.87 9.36 -12.68
N GLU A 92 -18.65 8.88 -12.89
CA GLU A 92 -18.33 7.56 -13.42
C GLU A 92 -17.52 6.72 -12.42
N HIS A 93 -17.61 5.40 -12.57
CA HIS A 93 -16.83 4.45 -11.76
C HIS A 93 -16.10 3.48 -12.68
N GLN A 94 -14.78 3.38 -12.54
CA GLN A 94 -14.01 2.25 -13.07
C GLN A 94 -13.85 1.17 -11.99
N THR A 95 -14.53 0.04 -12.19
CA THR A 95 -14.33 -1.15 -11.34
C THR A 95 -12.95 -1.73 -11.60
N CYS A 96 -12.21 -2.07 -10.55
CA CYS A 96 -10.92 -2.74 -10.62
C CYS A 96 -11.05 -4.11 -11.29
N LEU A 97 -10.53 -4.23 -12.51
CA LEU A 97 -10.61 -5.46 -13.30
C LEU A 97 -9.77 -6.60 -12.73
N ALA A 98 -8.76 -6.32 -11.89
CA ALA A 98 -7.96 -7.37 -11.25
C ALA A 98 -8.78 -8.21 -10.26
N HIS A 99 -9.72 -7.60 -9.53
CA HIS A 99 -10.64 -8.34 -8.66
C HIS A 99 -11.57 -9.24 -9.47
N LEU A 100 -12.10 -8.70 -10.58
CA LEU A 100 -12.93 -9.47 -11.49
C LEU A 100 -12.15 -10.63 -12.16
N ALA A 101 -10.90 -10.40 -12.53
CA ALA A 101 -10.03 -11.43 -13.10
C ALA A 101 -9.86 -12.62 -12.16
N ARG A 102 -9.64 -12.36 -10.85
CA ARG A 102 -9.52 -13.40 -9.83
C ARG A 102 -10.83 -14.17 -9.65
N ASP A 103 -11.97 -13.46 -9.61
CA ASP A 103 -13.29 -14.10 -9.53
C ASP A 103 -13.55 -15.01 -10.73
N ILE A 104 -13.26 -14.56 -11.96
CA ILE A 104 -13.43 -15.36 -13.18
C ILE A 104 -12.48 -16.56 -13.16
N ALA A 105 -11.20 -16.35 -12.84
CA ALA A 105 -10.20 -17.42 -12.81
C ALA A 105 -10.59 -18.53 -11.84
N TYR A 106 -11.08 -18.18 -10.65
CA TYR A 106 -11.59 -19.15 -9.68
C TYR A 106 -12.71 -20.00 -10.27
N VAL A 107 -13.71 -19.38 -10.92
CA VAL A 107 -14.83 -20.14 -11.51
C VAL A 107 -14.38 -21.00 -12.69
N VAL A 108 -13.42 -20.53 -13.50
CA VAL A 108 -12.79 -21.35 -14.56
C VAL A 108 -12.11 -22.60 -13.99
N GLU A 109 -11.45 -22.48 -12.84
CA GLU A 109 -10.76 -23.61 -12.21
C GLU A 109 -11.73 -24.66 -11.65
N VAL A 110 -12.88 -24.23 -11.13
CA VAL A 110 -13.80 -25.12 -10.38
C VAL A 110 -15.07 -25.50 -11.16
N SER A 111 -15.26 -25.00 -12.38
CA SER A 111 -16.45 -25.25 -13.20
C SER A 111 -16.10 -25.70 -14.62
N ASP A 112 -16.89 -26.65 -15.12
CA ASP A 112 -16.90 -27.12 -16.51
C ASP A 112 -17.75 -26.25 -17.45
N ASP A 113 -18.37 -25.20 -16.93
CA ASP A 113 -19.22 -24.30 -17.71
C ASP A 113 -18.38 -23.48 -18.70
N PRO A 114 -18.81 -23.32 -19.97
CA PRO A 114 -18.07 -22.54 -20.95
C PRO A 114 -18.13 -21.02 -20.73
N VAL A 115 -19.10 -20.50 -19.96
CA VAL A 115 -19.29 -19.05 -19.76
C VAL A 115 -18.10 -18.39 -19.03
N PRO A 116 -17.60 -18.90 -17.88
CA PRO A 116 -16.41 -18.36 -17.22
C PRO A 116 -15.20 -18.27 -18.14
N TRP A 117 -14.96 -19.29 -18.97
CA TRP A 117 -13.85 -19.29 -19.93
C TRP A 117 -14.03 -18.20 -21.00
N ARG A 118 -15.25 -18.02 -21.53
CA ARG A 118 -15.56 -16.92 -22.45
C ARG A 118 -15.35 -15.54 -21.80
N LEU A 119 -15.71 -15.39 -20.53
CA LEU A 119 -15.44 -14.17 -19.75
C LEU A 119 -13.93 -13.95 -19.57
N GLN A 120 -13.15 -15.00 -19.34
CA GLN A 120 -11.68 -14.92 -19.24
C GLN A 120 -11.04 -14.43 -20.55
N LEU A 121 -11.47 -14.96 -21.70
CA LEU A 121 -11.00 -14.52 -23.02
C LEU A 121 -11.40 -13.06 -23.31
N TRP A 122 -12.64 -12.70 -22.98
CA TRP A 122 -13.11 -11.33 -23.10
C TRP A 122 -12.24 -10.39 -22.27
N LEU A 123 -11.96 -10.75 -21.01
CA LEU A 123 -11.13 -9.94 -20.12
C LEU A 123 -9.68 -9.84 -20.61
N GLY A 124 -9.13 -10.92 -21.19
CA GLY A 124 -7.83 -10.88 -21.87
C GLY A 124 -7.80 -9.86 -23.01
N SER A 125 -8.88 -9.76 -23.80
CA SER A 125 -9.03 -8.75 -24.85
C SER A 125 -9.12 -7.32 -24.30
N VAL A 126 -9.77 -7.15 -23.14
CA VAL A 126 -9.83 -5.85 -22.45
C VAL A 126 -8.44 -5.42 -21.97
N PHE A 127 -7.67 -6.31 -21.34
CA PHE A 127 -6.31 -5.99 -20.90
C PHE A 127 -5.36 -5.71 -22.06
N ALA A 128 -5.41 -6.49 -23.14
CA ALA A 128 -4.63 -6.22 -24.35
C ALA A 128 -4.97 -4.86 -25.00
N LEU A 129 -6.24 -4.41 -24.88
CA LEU A 129 -6.62 -3.06 -25.29
C LEU A 129 -6.07 -2.00 -24.35
N ALA A 130 -6.10 -2.23 -23.04
CA ALA A 130 -5.59 -1.29 -22.05
C ALA A 130 -4.11 -0.97 -22.24
N GLU A 131 -3.28 -1.96 -22.59
CA GLU A 131 -1.85 -1.76 -22.89
C GLU A 131 -1.60 -0.77 -24.05
N ARG A 132 -2.56 -0.63 -24.97
CA ARG A 132 -2.43 0.20 -26.17
C ARG A 132 -3.31 1.44 -26.13
N VAL A 133 -4.01 1.69 -25.03
CA VAL A 133 -5.08 2.70 -24.97
C VAL A 133 -4.59 4.11 -25.31
N ASN A 134 -3.36 4.45 -24.90
CA ASN A 134 -2.75 5.76 -25.13
C ASN A 134 -2.29 5.99 -26.58
N ALA A 135 -2.20 4.93 -27.38
CA ALA A 135 -1.73 5.00 -28.77
C ALA A 135 -2.88 5.00 -29.79
N LEU A 136 -4.14 4.90 -29.35
CA LEU A 136 -5.29 4.75 -30.22
C LEU A 136 -6.12 6.04 -30.28
N ALA A 137 -6.60 6.37 -31.48
CA ALA A 137 -7.52 7.48 -31.67
C ALA A 137 -8.84 7.27 -30.90
N ALA A 138 -9.45 8.36 -30.44
CA ALA A 138 -10.70 8.32 -29.68
C ALA A 138 -11.81 7.55 -30.41
N ALA A 139 -11.99 7.76 -31.72
CA ALA A 139 -12.97 7.03 -32.52
C ALA A 139 -12.73 5.51 -32.52
N THR A 140 -11.48 5.08 -32.56
CA THR A 140 -11.08 3.67 -32.48
C THR A 140 -11.40 3.10 -31.10
N LEU A 141 -11.12 3.83 -30.02
CA LEU A 141 -11.47 3.43 -28.66
C LEU A 141 -12.98 3.29 -28.49
N SER A 142 -13.77 4.24 -29.00
CA SER A 142 -15.24 4.16 -28.99
C SER A 142 -15.76 2.94 -29.76
N ALA A 143 -15.21 2.65 -30.93
CA ALA A 143 -15.58 1.46 -31.71
C ALA A 143 -15.24 0.16 -30.96
N LYS A 144 -14.06 0.09 -30.34
CA LYS A 144 -13.64 -1.07 -29.53
C LYS A 144 -14.49 -1.23 -28.27
N ARG A 145 -14.82 -0.15 -27.57
CA ARG A 145 -15.75 -0.16 -26.42
C ARG A 145 -17.10 -0.77 -26.80
N ARG A 146 -17.71 -0.31 -27.90
CA ARG A 146 -18.97 -0.88 -28.41
C ARG A 146 -18.85 -2.36 -28.77
N SER A 147 -17.72 -2.77 -29.35
CA SER A 147 -17.49 -4.18 -29.68
C SER A 147 -17.40 -5.06 -28.43
N LEU A 148 -16.56 -4.66 -27.46
CA LEU A 148 -16.37 -5.37 -26.20
C LEU A 148 -17.66 -5.43 -25.38
N ASP A 149 -18.43 -4.35 -25.33
CA ASP A 149 -19.71 -4.31 -24.62
C ASP A 149 -20.76 -5.25 -25.25
N ARG A 150 -20.85 -5.30 -26.58
CA ARG A 150 -21.72 -6.27 -27.28
C ARG A 150 -21.30 -7.72 -27.00
N GLN A 151 -20.00 -8.01 -27.04
CA GLN A 151 -19.47 -9.34 -26.73
C GLN A 151 -19.80 -9.74 -25.29
N LEU A 152 -19.60 -8.82 -24.34
CA LEU A 152 -19.95 -9.05 -22.94
C LEU A 152 -21.45 -9.32 -22.79
N GLY A 153 -22.31 -8.52 -23.41
CA GLY A 153 -23.76 -8.74 -23.41
C GLY A 153 -24.15 -10.14 -23.91
N ALA A 154 -23.53 -10.62 -24.98
CA ALA A 154 -23.78 -11.97 -25.50
C ALA A 154 -23.31 -13.09 -24.55
N ILE A 155 -22.20 -12.88 -23.83
CA ILE A 155 -21.71 -13.84 -22.83
C ILE A 155 -22.65 -13.87 -21.62
N LEU A 156 -23.07 -12.70 -21.13
CA LEU A 156 -23.97 -12.58 -19.98
C LEU A 156 -25.39 -13.09 -20.25
N ALA A 157 -25.84 -13.06 -21.51
CA ALA A 157 -27.13 -13.61 -21.93
C ALA A 157 -27.13 -15.14 -22.11
N THR A 158 -25.95 -15.79 -22.07
CA THR A 158 -25.87 -17.26 -22.20
C THR A 158 -26.41 -17.92 -20.94
N SER A 159 -27.40 -18.81 -21.06
CA SER A 159 -27.92 -19.56 -19.92
C SER A 159 -26.86 -20.51 -19.35
N SER A 160 -26.77 -20.56 -18.02
CA SER A 160 -25.93 -21.52 -17.30
C SER A 160 -26.76 -22.30 -16.30
N HIS A 161 -26.46 -23.60 -16.17
CA HIS A 161 -27.05 -24.48 -15.16
C HIS A 161 -26.22 -24.54 -13.86
N ARG A 162 -25.09 -23.82 -13.79
CA ARG A 162 -24.22 -23.76 -12.61
C ARG A 162 -24.52 -22.50 -11.81
N ASP A 163 -24.90 -22.68 -10.55
CA ASP A 163 -25.21 -21.57 -9.64
C ASP A 163 -24.05 -20.58 -9.52
N LEU A 164 -22.82 -21.11 -9.39
CA LEU A 164 -21.60 -20.30 -9.32
C LEU A 164 -21.41 -19.41 -10.57
N THR A 165 -21.68 -19.94 -11.76
CA THR A 165 -21.61 -19.18 -13.02
C THR A 165 -22.72 -18.13 -13.10
N ARG A 166 -23.94 -18.47 -12.70
CA ARG A 166 -25.06 -17.52 -12.63
C ARG A 166 -24.77 -16.37 -11.67
N ASP A 167 -24.16 -16.66 -10.52
CA ASP A 167 -23.74 -15.66 -9.55
C ASP A 167 -22.64 -14.75 -10.10
N LEU A 168 -21.67 -15.32 -10.84
CA LEU A 168 -20.65 -14.56 -11.55
C LEU A 168 -21.26 -13.67 -12.64
N GLN A 169 -22.16 -14.18 -13.47
CA GLN A 169 -22.88 -13.40 -14.48
C GLN A 169 -23.66 -12.26 -13.83
N ALA A 170 -24.44 -12.52 -12.78
CA ALA A 170 -25.19 -11.51 -12.06
C ALA A 170 -24.27 -10.45 -11.43
N LYS A 171 -23.12 -10.87 -10.89
CA LYS A 171 -22.09 -9.96 -10.40
C LYS A 171 -21.61 -9.05 -11.53
N ILE A 172 -21.17 -9.59 -12.67
CA ILE A 172 -20.64 -8.80 -13.79
C ILE A 172 -21.71 -7.88 -14.40
N SER A 173 -22.93 -8.38 -14.60
CA SER A 173 -24.07 -7.59 -15.10
C SER A 173 -24.30 -6.32 -14.28
N ARG A 174 -24.21 -6.40 -12.94
CA ARG A 174 -24.38 -5.24 -12.04
C ARG A 174 -23.28 -4.17 -12.17
N ALA A 175 -22.11 -4.49 -12.71
CA ALA A 175 -21.03 -3.53 -12.93
C ALA A 175 -20.74 -3.28 -14.41
N ARG A 176 -21.58 -3.75 -15.34
CA ARG A 176 -21.31 -3.70 -16.78
C ARG A 176 -20.86 -2.31 -17.24
N ASP A 177 -21.54 -1.26 -16.79
CA ASP A 177 -21.25 0.12 -17.17
C ASP A 177 -19.94 0.67 -16.57
N GLN A 178 -19.36 -0.03 -15.60
CA GLN A 178 -18.15 0.36 -14.86
C GLN A 178 -16.89 -0.38 -15.31
N LEU A 179 -16.98 -1.36 -16.22
CA LEU A 179 -15.82 -2.20 -16.58
C LEU A 179 -14.89 -1.56 -17.61
N LEU A 180 -15.45 -0.71 -18.47
CA LEU A 180 -14.77 -0.11 -19.62
C LEU A 180 -14.63 1.43 -19.52
N GLY A 181 -14.82 1.99 -18.32
CA GLY A 181 -14.73 3.44 -18.06
C GLY A 181 -13.37 4.02 -18.45
N PHE A 182 -12.28 3.27 -18.22
CA PHE A 182 -10.91 3.67 -18.56
C PHE A 182 -10.71 4.05 -20.03
N LEU A 183 -11.53 3.50 -20.95
CA LEU A 183 -11.45 3.83 -22.38
C LEU A 183 -11.88 5.26 -22.70
N ALA A 184 -12.66 5.91 -21.84
CA ALA A 184 -13.05 7.31 -21.98
C ALA A 184 -11.98 8.28 -21.46
N TYR A 185 -11.02 7.79 -20.66
CA TYR A 185 -10.00 8.59 -19.99
C TYR A 185 -8.59 8.00 -20.19
N PRO A 186 -8.13 7.85 -21.45
CA PRO A 186 -6.81 7.29 -21.75
C PRO A 186 -5.71 8.08 -21.03
N GLY A 187 -4.81 7.37 -20.36
CA GLY A 187 -3.68 7.94 -19.64
C GLY A 187 -4.02 8.55 -18.27
N LYS A 188 -5.30 8.62 -17.90
CA LYS A 188 -5.76 9.14 -16.60
C LYS A 188 -6.40 8.08 -15.70
N VAL A 189 -7.12 7.14 -16.29
CA VAL A 189 -7.83 6.07 -15.57
C VAL A 189 -7.23 4.73 -15.95
N GLU A 190 -6.81 3.98 -14.94
CA GLU A 190 -6.28 2.63 -15.10
C GLU A 190 -7.42 1.59 -15.03
N PRO A 191 -7.33 0.47 -15.77
CA PRO A 191 -8.31 -0.62 -15.66
C PRO A 191 -8.29 -1.33 -14.29
N THR A 192 -7.20 -1.17 -13.53
CA THR A 192 -7.01 -1.79 -12.21
C THR A 192 -6.70 -0.74 -11.15
N ASN A 193 -6.97 -1.08 -9.89
CA ASN A 193 -6.63 -0.25 -8.74
C ASN A 193 -5.24 -0.59 -8.16
N ASN A 194 -4.27 -0.89 -9.03
CA ASN A 194 -2.92 -1.29 -8.60
C ASN A 194 -2.20 -0.17 -7.83
N GLY A 195 -2.57 1.10 -8.07
CA GLY A 195 -2.06 2.26 -7.32
C GLY A 195 -2.36 2.14 -5.83
N SER A 196 -3.63 1.97 -5.47
CA SER A 196 -4.05 1.84 -4.08
C SER A 196 -3.46 0.60 -3.42
N GLU A 197 -3.45 -0.55 -4.12
CA GLU A 197 -2.81 -1.77 -3.61
C GLU A 197 -1.33 -1.52 -3.27
N ARG A 198 -0.57 -0.84 -4.14
CA ARG A 198 0.85 -0.50 -3.90
C ARG A 198 1.02 0.43 -2.70
N LEU A 199 0.17 1.43 -2.55
CA LEU A 199 0.22 2.40 -1.44
C LEU A 199 -0.15 1.75 -0.09
N LEU A 200 -1.01 0.73 -0.09
CA LEU A 200 -1.36 -0.01 1.14
C LEU A 200 -0.30 -1.03 1.56
N ARG A 201 0.53 -1.56 0.64
CA ARG A 201 1.54 -2.60 0.95
C ARG A 201 2.43 -2.25 2.15
N PRO A 202 3.01 -1.05 2.26
CA PRO A 202 3.81 -0.67 3.44
C PRO A 202 3.03 -0.78 4.76
N ALA A 203 1.77 -0.33 4.80
CA ALA A 203 0.92 -0.45 5.99
C ALA A 203 0.58 -1.92 6.30
N VAL A 204 0.36 -2.74 5.27
CA VAL A 204 0.15 -4.19 5.41
C VAL A 204 1.38 -4.89 5.98
N VAL A 205 2.59 -4.49 5.56
CA VAL A 205 3.85 -5.03 6.11
C VAL A 205 4.02 -4.58 7.56
N GLN A 206 3.87 -3.28 7.84
CA GLN A 206 3.99 -2.74 9.19
C GLN A 206 3.04 -3.43 10.17
N ARG A 207 1.76 -3.59 9.83
CA ARG A 207 0.80 -4.25 10.74
C ARG A 207 1.15 -5.71 11.00
N LYS A 208 1.80 -6.41 10.06
CA LYS A 208 2.21 -7.82 10.26
C LYS A 208 3.31 -7.94 11.30
N VAL A 209 4.19 -6.93 11.38
CA VAL A 209 5.30 -6.83 12.32
C VAL A 209 4.82 -6.30 13.68
N THR A 210 4.03 -5.24 13.68
CA THR A 210 3.57 -4.53 14.90
C THR A 210 2.33 -5.16 15.55
N ASN A 211 1.64 -6.05 14.83
CA ASN A 211 0.32 -6.58 15.19
C ASN A 211 -0.76 -5.48 15.37
N GLY A 212 -0.62 -4.37 14.63
CA GLY A 212 -1.53 -3.23 14.67
C GLY A 212 -1.15 -2.16 15.68
N TYR A 213 -2.11 -1.30 16.02
CA TYR A 213 -1.92 -0.14 16.88
C TYR A 213 -2.53 -0.36 18.26
N ARG A 214 -1.84 0.13 19.30
CA ARG A 214 -2.32 0.11 20.69
C ARG A 214 -3.19 1.30 21.05
N ALA A 215 -3.25 2.31 20.19
CA ALA A 215 -4.07 3.50 20.38
C ALA A 215 -4.49 4.08 19.02
N MET A 216 -5.71 4.64 18.92
CA MET A 216 -6.19 5.28 17.68
C MET A 216 -5.29 6.44 17.25
N TRP A 217 -4.85 7.28 18.20
CA TRP A 217 -3.97 8.42 17.90
C TRP A 217 -2.70 7.99 17.16
N ALA A 218 -2.16 6.81 17.45
CA ALA A 218 -0.95 6.31 16.80
C ALA A 218 -1.21 5.86 15.35
N ALA A 219 -2.40 5.30 15.09
CA ALA A 219 -2.83 4.95 13.74
C ALA A 219 -3.08 6.21 12.90
N GLU A 220 -3.71 7.24 13.48
CA GLU A 220 -3.93 8.54 12.84
C GLU A 220 -2.62 9.27 12.55
N GLY A 221 -1.68 9.29 13.51
CA GLY A 221 -0.37 9.90 13.33
C GLY A 221 0.47 9.20 12.26
N GLU A 222 0.39 7.87 12.18
CA GLU A 222 1.02 7.11 11.09
C GLU A 222 0.38 7.43 9.73
N ALA A 223 -0.95 7.48 9.67
CA ALA A 223 -1.67 7.82 8.45
C ALA A 223 -1.34 9.24 7.97
N ALA A 224 -1.23 10.21 8.88
CA ALA A 224 -0.79 11.57 8.55
C ALA A 224 0.65 11.60 8.02
N THR A 225 1.57 10.86 8.66
CA THR A 225 2.96 10.75 8.20
C THR A 225 3.03 10.16 6.79
N ARG A 226 2.32 9.05 6.53
CA ARG A 226 2.24 8.44 5.20
C ARG A 226 1.64 9.37 4.17
N THR A 227 0.57 10.07 4.51
CA THR A 227 -0.08 11.04 3.62
C THR A 227 0.93 12.06 3.11
N VAL A 228 1.71 12.67 4.01
CA VAL A 228 2.73 13.66 3.64
C VAL A 228 3.86 13.02 2.82
N VAL A 229 4.38 11.88 3.27
CA VAL A 229 5.50 11.20 2.61
C VAL A 229 5.12 10.69 1.23
N ASP A 230 4.02 9.95 1.09
CA ASP A 230 3.61 9.36 -0.18
C ASP A 230 3.08 10.43 -1.16
N THR A 231 2.52 11.55 -0.68
CA THR A 231 2.26 12.72 -1.52
C THR A 231 3.56 13.35 -2.02
N ALA A 232 4.56 13.57 -1.15
CA ALA A 232 5.83 14.17 -1.56
C ALA A 232 6.65 13.27 -2.53
N ARG A 233 6.44 11.95 -2.46
CA ARG A 233 7.06 10.99 -3.39
C ARG A 233 6.54 11.11 -4.81
N ILE A 234 5.34 11.66 -5.04
CA ILE A 234 4.83 11.94 -6.39
C ILE A 234 5.80 12.88 -7.13
N THR A 235 6.36 13.87 -6.43
CA THR A 235 7.35 14.81 -6.98
C THR A 235 8.80 14.36 -6.71
N ALA A 236 9.04 13.04 -6.58
CA ALA A 236 10.35 12.42 -6.37
C ALA A 236 11.13 12.86 -5.11
N SER A 237 10.44 13.35 -4.07
CA SER A 237 11.09 13.68 -2.80
C SER A 237 11.49 12.44 -2.02
N SER A 238 12.63 12.48 -1.31
CA SER A 238 13.03 11.38 -0.43
C SER A 238 12.13 11.32 0.82
N PRO A 239 11.76 10.11 1.30
CA PRO A 239 10.96 9.98 2.52
C PRO A 239 11.63 10.64 3.74
N PHE A 240 12.93 10.39 3.92
CA PHE A 240 13.69 10.93 5.04
C PHE A 240 13.73 12.47 5.02
N GLY A 241 14.06 13.06 3.86
CA GLY A 241 14.11 14.52 3.71
C GLY A 241 12.74 15.16 3.94
N THR A 242 11.66 14.50 3.50
CA THR A 242 10.29 14.96 3.74
C THR A 242 9.95 14.95 5.24
N ILE A 243 10.27 13.87 5.94
CA ILE A 243 10.04 13.73 7.39
C ILE A 243 10.85 14.79 8.15
N LEU A 244 12.14 14.91 7.86
CA LEU A 244 13.04 15.87 8.52
C LEU A 244 12.56 17.30 8.29
N LYS A 245 12.18 17.67 7.06
CA LYS A 245 11.61 18.99 6.75
C LYS A 245 10.31 19.23 7.51
N THR A 246 9.43 18.23 7.58
CA THR A 246 8.12 18.38 8.21
C THR A 246 8.24 18.57 9.73
N ILE A 247 9.14 17.81 10.37
CA ILE A 247 9.39 17.93 11.82
C ILE A 247 10.20 19.20 12.12
N GLY A 248 11.23 19.49 11.32
CA GLY A 248 12.14 20.62 11.48
C GLY A 248 11.57 21.99 11.07
N ALA A 249 10.44 22.03 10.36
CA ALA A 249 9.73 23.28 10.02
C ALA A 249 9.10 23.98 11.24
N ARG A 250 9.11 23.34 12.43
CA ARG A 250 8.97 24.07 13.69
C ARG A 250 10.26 24.86 13.90
N THR A 251 10.20 26.17 13.74
CA THR A 251 11.15 27.08 14.41
C THR A 251 11.07 26.75 15.89
N LEU A 252 12.08 26.04 16.40
CA LEU A 252 12.31 25.98 17.82
C LEU A 252 12.61 27.42 18.26
N PRO A 253 12.02 27.92 19.36
CA PRO A 253 12.52 29.13 20.02
C PRO A 253 14.04 29.02 20.15
N SER A 254 14.76 30.12 19.97
CA SER A 254 16.24 30.21 20.08
C SER A 254 16.81 29.62 21.39
N ASP A 255 15.94 29.45 22.36
CA ASP A 255 16.12 29.11 23.76
C ASP A 255 15.55 27.71 24.09
N ALA A 256 15.07 26.96 23.10
CA ALA A 256 14.59 25.59 23.27
C ALA A 256 15.73 24.57 23.24
N TRP A 257 15.79 23.72 24.26
CA TRP A 257 16.68 22.56 24.31
C TRP A 257 16.39 21.61 23.14
N VAL A 258 17.39 21.39 22.28
CA VAL A 258 17.36 20.37 21.23
C VAL A 258 17.64 19.02 21.89
N ILE A 259 16.69 18.09 21.82
CA ILE A 259 16.98 16.68 22.10
C ILE A 259 17.69 16.15 20.85
N THR A 260 19.01 16.10 20.91
CA THR A 260 19.84 15.35 19.96
C THR A 260 19.84 13.89 20.40
N ASP A 261 19.86 12.95 19.45
CA ASP A 261 20.15 11.56 19.78
C ASP A 261 21.50 11.52 20.51
N GLY A 262 21.50 11.06 21.76
CA GLY A 262 22.72 10.61 22.39
C GLY A 262 23.17 9.39 21.60
N ALA A 263 24.32 9.46 20.95
CA ALA A 263 24.89 8.29 20.30
C ALA A 263 25.01 7.17 21.35
N LEU A 264 24.34 6.05 21.09
CA LEU A 264 24.51 4.82 21.85
C LEU A 264 25.87 4.27 21.47
N TYR A 265 26.88 4.55 22.28
CA TYR A 265 28.19 3.93 22.15
C TYR A 265 28.14 2.54 22.78
N ALA A 266 28.67 1.54 22.08
CA ALA A 266 28.94 0.25 22.71
C ALA A 266 29.90 0.53 23.87
N ALA A 267 29.56 0.05 25.08
CA ALA A 267 30.34 0.34 26.29
C ALA A 267 31.80 -0.16 26.20
N GLU A 268 32.09 -1.07 25.28
CA GLU A 268 33.45 -1.51 24.98
C GLU A 268 34.33 -0.43 24.34
N GLN A 269 33.74 0.59 23.69
CA GLN A 269 34.50 1.67 23.04
C GLN A 269 35.28 2.55 24.02
N VAL A 270 34.92 2.55 25.31
CA VAL A 270 35.66 3.26 26.36
C VAL A 270 36.71 2.38 27.05
N ARG A 271 36.87 1.12 26.63
CA ARG A 271 38.00 0.31 27.08
C ARG A 271 39.29 0.86 26.48
N VAL A 272 40.36 0.85 27.27
CA VAL A 272 41.64 1.45 26.89
C VAL A 272 42.27 0.76 25.68
N ASP A 273 42.10 -0.55 25.56
CA ASP A 273 42.61 -1.35 24.44
C ASP A 273 41.84 -1.06 23.14
N VAL A 274 40.51 -1.00 23.21
CA VAL A 274 39.66 -0.67 22.05
C VAL A 274 39.88 0.78 21.60
N THR A 275 40.07 1.71 22.54
CA THR A 275 40.36 3.12 22.21
C THR A 275 41.70 3.24 21.47
N ALA A 276 42.73 2.53 21.92
CA ALA A 276 44.05 2.54 21.30
C ALA A 276 44.01 1.94 19.89
N GLU A 277 43.39 0.76 19.71
CA GLU A 277 43.26 0.12 18.39
C GLU A 277 42.46 0.98 17.39
N ARG A 278 41.43 1.69 17.87
CA ARG A 278 40.66 2.63 17.03
C ARG A 278 41.48 3.84 16.63
N GLN A 279 42.30 4.38 17.54
CA GLN A 279 43.17 5.50 17.21
C GLN A 279 44.22 5.08 16.18
N ASP A 280 44.85 3.94 16.36
CA ASP A 280 45.80 3.37 15.39
C ASP A 280 45.14 3.15 14.02
N TRP A 281 43.88 2.68 14.00
CA TRP A 281 43.10 2.53 12.77
C TRP A 281 42.78 3.88 12.09
N TYR A 282 42.40 4.91 12.87
CA TYR A 282 42.14 6.25 12.34
C TYR A 282 43.41 6.91 11.80
N ASP A 283 44.55 6.71 12.47
CA ASP A 283 45.84 7.26 12.05
C ASP A 283 46.35 6.60 10.76
N ALA A 284 45.99 5.34 10.52
CA ALA A 284 46.29 4.61 9.27
C ALA A 284 45.29 4.90 8.12
N MET A 285 44.12 5.48 8.43
CA MET A 285 43.02 5.68 7.47
C MET A 285 43.34 6.60 6.28
N PRO A 286 44.16 7.67 6.41
CA PRO A 286 44.53 8.53 5.29
C PRO A 286 45.31 7.83 4.16
N ASP A 287 45.95 6.70 4.46
CA ASP A 287 46.73 5.92 3.50
C ASP A 287 45.91 4.83 2.79
N LEU A 288 44.62 4.69 3.14
CA LEU A 288 43.71 3.72 2.51
C LEU A 288 42.98 4.35 1.32
N ASP A 289 43.17 3.78 0.13
CA ASP A 289 42.39 4.15 -1.06
C ASP A 289 40.95 3.60 -0.93
N PRO A 290 39.93 4.45 -0.75
CA PRO A 290 38.55 4.00 -0.54
C PRO A 290 37.98 3.20 -1.70
N ASP A 291 38.45 3.44 -2.93
CA ASP A 291 37.98 2.75 -4.14
C ASP A 291 38.44 1.28 -4.17
N THR A 292 39.39 0.90 -3.30
CA THR A 292 39.88 -0.47 -3.15
C THR A 292 39.26 -1.23 -1.98
N LEU A 293 38.45 -0.57 -1.15
CA LEU A 293 37.88 -1.15 0.07
C LEU A 293 36.51 -1.80 -0.20
N VAL A 294 36.32 -2.97 0.41
CA VAL A 294 35.04 -3.68 0.43
C VAL A 294 34.62 -3.83 1.89
N PHE A 295 33.49 -3.21 2.26
CA PHE A 295 32.95 -3.32 3.61
C PHE A 295 32.19 -4.62 3.77
N LEU A 296 32.58 -5.41 4.76
CA LEU A 296 31.94 -6.65 5.14
C LEU A 296 31.18 -6.43 6.45
N ASP A 297 29.87 -6.68 6.43
CA ASP A 297 29.05 -6.68 7.64
C ASP A 297 28.20 -7.94 7.72
N GLU A 298 27.98 -8.43 8.94
CA GLU A 298 27.16 -9.60 9.22
C GLU A 298 25.86 -9.17 9.89
N THR A 299 24.74 -9.36 9.20
CA THR A 299 23.42 -9.13 9.79
C THR A 299 22.68 -10.46 9.98
N ALA A 300 22.09 -10.66 11.17
CA ALA A 300 21.18 -11.77 11.47
C ALA A 300 19.75 -11.26 11.72
N ALA A 301 18.75 -11.96 11.17
CA ALA A 301 17.33 -11.69 11.43
C ALA A 301 16.74 -12.83 12.27
N ALA A 302 16.23 -12.54 13.47
CA ALA A 302 15.65 -13.55 14.35
C ALA A 302 14.33 -14.10 13.78
N THR A 303 14.32 -15.35 13.31
CA THR A 303 13.13 -16.03 12.80
C THR A 303 12.43 -16.85 13.89
N ASN A 304 12.03 -16.21 15.00
CA ASN A 304 11.20 -16.89 16.00
C ASN A 304 9.82 -17.19 15.39
N MET A 305 9.69 -18.40 14.86
CA MET A 305 8.51 -18.95 14.19
C MET A 305 7.50 -19.46 15.22
N THR A 306 6.85 -18.56 15.96
CA THR A 306 5.71 -18.96 16.79
C THR A 306 4.47 -19.07 15.89
N HIS A 307 3.80 -20.24 15.92
CA HIS A 307 2.51 -20.41 15.25
C HIS A 307 1.51 -19.38 15.78
N ARG A 308 0.94 -18.57 14.88
CA ARG A 308 0.01 -17.48 15.24
C ARG A 308 -1.36 -17.99 15.74
N TYR A 309 -1.71 -19.24 15.45
CA TYR A 309 -3.01 -19.83 15.79
C TYR A 309 -2.86 -21.27 16.29
N GLY A 310 -3.66 -21.65 17.29
CA GLY A 310 -3.85 -23.01 17.77
C GLY A 310 -5.33 -23.28 18.04
N ARG A 311 -5.72 -24.55 18.09
CA ARG A 311 -7.10 -24.96 18.40
C ARG A 311 -7.15 -25.56 19.81
N ALA A 312 -8.19 -25.23 20.56
CA ALA A 312 -8.49 -25.84 21.86
C ALA A 312 -10.01 -25.95 22.04
N PRO A 313 -10.50 -26.92 22.83
CA PRO A 313 -11.92 -27.03 23.19
C PRO A 313 -12.44 -25.74 23.86
N HIS A 314 -13.72 -25.46 23.65
CA HIS A 314 -14.38 -24.27 24.19
C HIS A 314 -14.26 -24.24 25.73
N GLY A 315 -13.78 -23.11 26.26
CA GLY A 315 -13.53 -22.94 27.70
C GLY A 315 -12.14 -23.37 28.19
N GLN A 316 -11.28 -23.92 27.33
CA GLN A 316 -9.90 -24.27 27.69
C GLN A 316 -8.88 -23.30 27.07
N ARG A 317 -7.79 -23.01 27.81
CA ARG A 317 -6.66 -22.22 27.29
C ARG A 317 -5.91 -23.03 26.23
N CYS A 318 -5.77 -22.46 25.03
CA CYS A 318 -4.90 -23.00 24.00
C CYS A 318 -3.44 -22.85 24.42
N ARG A 319 -2.79 -23.96 24.78
CA ARG A 319 -1.38 -24.00 25.16
C ARG A 319 -0.56 -24.36 23.92
N LEU A 320 0.11 -23.35 23.35
CA LEU A 320 1.05 -23.53 22.25
C LEU A 320 2.43 -23.82 22.85
N LEU A 321 2.97 -25.01 22.56
CA LEU A 321 4.34 -25.34 22.91
C LEU A 321 5.27 -24.71 21.88
N VAL A 322 6.19 -23.86 22.34
CA VAL A 322 7.27 -23.31 21.53
C VAL A 322 8.43 -24.29 21.66
N LEU A 323 8.87 -24.89 20.55
CA LEU A 323 10.18 -25.53 20.54
C LEU A 323 11.20 -24.41 20.79
N GLN A 324 12.03 -24.53 21.83
CA GLN A 324 13.28 -23.77 21.85
C GLN A 324 14.15 -24.30 20.71
N GLY A 325 13.90 -23.76 19.52
CA GLY A 325 14.70 -24.04 18.34
C GLY A 325 15.98 -23.22 18.43
N HIS A 326 17.09 -23.89 18.72
CA HIS A 326 18.40 -23.47 18.24
C HIS A 326 18.39 -23.51 16.71
N VAL A 327 17.72 -22.56 16.07
CA VAL A 327 17.86 -22.35 14.62
C VAL A 327 18.96 -21.31 14.48
N TRP A 328 20.19 -21.80 14.32
CA TRP A 328 21.30 -20.99 13.84
C TRP A 328 20.86 -20.35 12.52
N THR A 329 20.69 -19.03 12.53
CA THR A 329 20.55 -18.27 11.30
C THR A 329 22.00 -18.05 10.84
N PRO A 330 22.45 -18.62 9.70
CA PRO A 330 23.78 -18.27 9.22
C PRO A 330 23.85 -16.76 9.07
N PRO A 331 24.88 -16.08 9.62
CA PRO A 331 25.08 -14.67 9.37
C PRO A 331 25.12 -14.46 7.86
N ARG A 332 24.34 -13.51 7.35
CA ARG A 332 24.51 -13.05 5.97
C ARG A 332 25.63 -12.03 5.99
N VAL A 333 26.79 -12.44 5.50
CA VAL A 333 27.87 -11.53 5.14
C VAL A 333 27.42 -10.75 3.91
N GLN A 334 27.38 -9.42 4.02
CA GLN A 334 27.19 -8.53 2.88
C GLN A 334 28.49 -7.79 2.62
N ALA A 335 28.94 -7.83 1.36
CA ALA A 335 30.10 -7.11 0.87
C ALA A 335 29.63 -5.91 0.03
N LYS A 336 30.11 -4.70 0.34
CA LYS A 336 29.74 -3.50 -0.43
C LYS A 336 30.94 -2.59 -0.69
N SER A 337 31.14 -2.24 -1.96
CA SER A 337 32.08 -1.21 -2.43
C SER A 337 31.36 0.13 -2.67
N LEU A 338 32.14 1.21 -2.80
CA LEU A 338 31.65 2.57 -3.07
C LEU A 338 30.86 2.70 -4.39
N ASP A 339 31.15 1.87 -5.39
CA ASP A 339 30.45 1.85 -6.69
C ASP A 339 29.16 0.99 -6.70
N GLY A 340 28.78 0.43 -5.54
CA GLY A 340 27.51 -0.29 -5.36
C GLY A 340 27.46 -1.68 -5.99
N ARG A 341 28.60 -2.24 -6.42
CA ARG A 341 28.68 -3.65 -6.83
C ARG A 341 28.75 -4.55 -5.61
N CYS A 342 27.80 -5.50 -5.51
CA CYS A 342 27.88 -6.61 -4.57
C CYS A 342 28.62 -7.78 -5.25
N ALA A 343 29.56 -8.42 -4.56
CA ALA A 343 30.08 -9.73 -4.93
C ALA A 343 29.15 -10.85 -4.45
#